data_AF-A0A1L9U6K4-F1
#
_entry.id   AF-A0A1L9U6K4-F1
#
_cell.length_a   1.000
_cell.length_b   1.000
_cell.length_c   1.000
_cell.angle_alpha   90.00
_cell.angle_beta   90.00
_cell.angle_gamma   90.00
#
_symmetry.space_group_name_H-M   'P 1'
#
loop_
_entity.id
_entity.type
_entity.pdbx_description
1 polymer ?
#
loop_
_entity_poly.entity_id
_entity_poly.type
_entity_poly.pdbx_seq_one_letter_code
_entity_poly.pdbx_strand_id
1 'polypeptide(L)'
;MSSDPRRYAYLVGIGVTHSIAPPMHTHSFQSMGYPWTFIAQECPTVEDAMALFRQPTFAGGVVTMPYKRTIMEHLDGLDDYAVRLQACNNVYRAADGTLRGTNTDWRGIKGCLLSADAEEKGRGKAAVIIGAGGACRAAVYALYVELGCTPIYVVNRDEEEVRVLREETEKEYGDGLKMVHVQRVEQVKGLLETAPPGYMVGTVPDAEPVTAEEKEVHRIVEAFLDAPTKGVLLDMCFKPRVTRFLKMARLRSAHFDYHLILLLYYHLYHIMPCKPAIASMSVGRAWVHSLPEKLSQIAQAGFQGVEIFYEDLEYLAKEKGEPTEENLLAAAQETRDICDRHGLEVIGLQPFLFYEGLLDREVHRQKIAKLHTWFKIIKILGTDIIQIPSNFQPDGISGDLDLIVADMIEVADLGLQEEPPVRFAYESLAWGTYVSTWDTMWEIIQRVDRPNFGCCLDTFNIAGRVWADPASPSGKVPDADALLAQSLDRLVKTIDVKKVFYVQVVDAEKMEQPLVPGHPFHVDGQPARMNWSRNARLFLYEQDKGGYLPVVEVARVILKELGFEGWVSMELFSRTMADPDPTVPQSHSQRGIRAWQQLAKELDL
;
A
#
# COMPACT_ATOMS: atom_id res chain seq x y z
N MET A 1 26.41 -24.81 -22.55
CA MET A 1 25.58 -23.77 -21.91
C MET A 1 25.71 -22.52 -22.76
N SER A 2 24.62 -22.05 -23.36
CA SER A 2 24.63 -20.86 -24.21
C SER A 2 25.10 -19.66 -23.38
N SER A 3 26.21 -19.03 -23.76
CA SER A 3 26.73 -17.82 -23.10
C SER A 3 25.99 -16.59 -23.62
N ASP A 4 24.68 -16.54 -23.39
CA ASP A 4 23.87 -15.37 -23.73
C ASP A 4 24.42 -14.14 -22.99
N PRO A 5 25.00 -13.14 -23.69
CA PRO A 5 25.61 -11.98 -23.05
C PRO A 5 24.57 -10.98 -22.52
N ARG A 6 23.28 -11.18 -22.84
CA ARG A 6 22.20 -10.25 -22.48
C ARG A 6 21.99 -10.20 -20.97
N ARG A 7 21.98 -8.99 -20.44
CA ARG A 7 21.88 -8.69 -19.00
C ARG A 7 20.93 -7.55 -18.69
N TYR A 8 20.71 -6.64 -19.61
CA TYR A 8 20.00 -5.40 -19.31
C TYR A 8 18.87 -5.14 -20.28
N ALA A 9 17.69 -4.91 -19.74
CA ALA A 9 16.62 -4.24 -20.43
C ALA A 9 16.51 -2.79 -19.95
N TYR A 10 16.02 -1.88 -20.78
CA TYR A 10 15.99 -0.46 -20.44
C TYR A 10 14.61 0.15 -20.65
N LEU A 11 14.20 1.08 -19.79
CA LEU A 11 13.24 2.11 -20.11
C LEU A 11 14.01 3.39 -20.42
N VAL A 12 13.85 3.90 -21.64
CA VAL A 12 14.58 5.09 -22.13
C VAL A 12 13.61 6.19 -22.54
N GLY A 13 14.03 7.44 -22.29
CA GLY A 13 13.25 8.63 -22.58
C GLY A 13 13.66 9.77 -21.66
N ILE A 14 12.82 10.81 -21.65
CA ILE A 14 12.96 11.94 -20.73
C ILE A 14 11.99 11.77 -19.56
N GLY A 15 12.48 11.94 -18.33
CA GLY A 15 11.72 11.86 -17.09
C GLY A 15 11.41 10.44 -16.62
N VAL A 16 12.29 9.47 -16.90
CA VAL A 16 12.01 8.04 -16.69
C VAL A 16 12.46 7.47 -15.35
N THR A 17 13.33 8.18 -14.64
CA THR A 17 13.99 7.70 -13.40
C THR A 17 13.05 7.39 -12.24
N HIS A 18 11.84 7.95 -12.25
CA HIS A 18 10.79 7.69 -11.26
C HIS A 18 9.86 6.53 -11.63
N SER A 19 10.15 5.81 -12.72
CA SER A 19 9.34 4.70 -13.16
C SER A 19 9.44 3.51 -12.19
N ILE A 20 8.31 2.84 -11.98
CA ILE A 20 8.22 1.58 -11.24
C ILE A 20 8.47 0.35 -12.14
N ALA A 21 8.66 0.56 -13.43
CA ALA A 21 9.01 -0.48 -14.40
C ALA A 21 10.28 -1.28 -14.04
N PRO A 22 11.36 -0.69 -13.47
CA PRO A 22 12.58 -1.42 -13.10
C PRO A 22 12.39 -2.62 -12.18
N PRO A 23 11.82 -2.48 -10.96
CA PRO A 23 11.63 -3.65 -10.09
C PRO A 23 10.63 -4.66 -10.68
N MET A 24 9.54 -4.20 -11.31
CA MET A 24 8.49 -5.06 -11.89
C MET A 24 9.01 -5.95 -13.01
N HIS A 25 9.69 -5.37 -14.00
CA HIS A 25 10.21 -6.14 -15.14
C HIS A 25 11.40 -7.00 -14.75
N THR A 26 12.25 -6.52 -13.82
CA THR A 26 13.35 -7.35 -13.27
C THR A 26 12.79 -8.62 -12.64
N HIS A 27 11.78 -8.50 -11.78
CA HIS A 27 11.11 -9.66 -11.19
C HIS A 27 10.48 -10.56 -12.26
N SER A 28 9.78 -9.99 -13.24
CA SER A 28 9.16 -10.75 -14.33
C SER A 28 10.19 -11.57 -15.13
N PHE A 29 11.35 -10.99 -15.45
CA PHE A 29 12.43 -11.69 -16.13
C PHE A 29 12.99 -12.82 -15.29
N GLN A 30 13.28 -12.55 -14.01
CA GLN A 30 13.84 -13.54 -13.10
C GLN A 30 12.89 -14.74 -12.89
N SER A 31 11.59 -14.49 -12.76
CA SER A 31 10.57 -15.54 -12.64
C SER A 31 10.41 -16.38 -13.91
N MET A 32 10.76 -15.84 -15.08
CA MET A 32 10.86 -16.58 -16.35
C MET A 32 12.23 -17.23 -16.57
N GLY A 33 13.15 -17.15 -15.61
CA GLY A 33 14.49 -17.74 -15.69
C GLY A 33 15.51 -16.91 -16.49
N TYR A 34 15.19 -15.65 -16.82
CA TYR A 34 16.12 -14.75 -17.50
C TYR A 34 16.97 -13.97 -16.48
N PRO A 35 18.31 -13.91 -16.66
CA PRO A 35 19.20 -13.22 -15.73
C PRO A 35 19.28 -11.72 -16.02
N TRP A 36 18.15 -11.10 -16.40
CA TRP A 36 18.10 -9.74 -16.89
C TRP A 36 17.63 -8.77 -15.81
N THR A 37 18.24 -7.60 -15.76
CA THR A 37 17.83 -6.47 -14.93
C THR A 37 17.21 -5.40 -15.81
N PHE A 38 16.04 -4.89 -15.43
CA PHE A 38 15.40 -3.77 -16.11
C PHE A 38 15.81 -2.45 -15.45
N ILE A 39 16.29 -1.49 -16.24
CA ILE A 39 16.87 -0.23 -15.76
C ILE A 39 16.10 0.95 -16.37
N ALA A 40 15.69 1.91 -15.54
CA ALA A 40 15.22 3.20 -16.05
C ALA A 40 16.43 4.09 -16.30
N GLN A 41 16.69 4.43 -17.56
CA GLN A 41 17.85 5.20 -17.97
C GLN A 41 17.39 6.49 -18.65
N GLU A 42 17.71 7.61 -18.03
CA GLU A 42 17.50 8.92 -18.62
C GLU A 42 18.36 9.04 -19.89
N CYS A 43 17.72 9.34 -21.02
CA CYS A 43 18.35 9.50 -22.32
C CYS A 43 17.91 10.85 -22.90
N PRO A 44 18.76 11.89 -22.85
CA PRO A 44 18.44 13.21 -23.42
C PRO A 44 18.26 13.21 -24.94
N THR A 45 18.81 12.22 -25.65
CA THR A 45 18.66 12.05 -27.10
C THR A 45 18.27 10.62 -27.48
N VAL A 46 17.77 10.44 -28.71
CA VAL A 46 17.47 9.10 -29.25
C VAL A 46 18.76 8.31 -29.51
N GLU A 47 19.86 9.02 -29.81
CA GLU A 47 21.19 8.44 -29.98
C GLU A 47 21.72 7.81 -28.68
N ASP A 48 21.47 8.44 -27.52
CA ASP A 48 21.82 7.89 -26.21
C ASP A 48 21.11 6.56 -25.96
N ALA A 49 19.82 6.48 -26.29
CA ALA A 49 19.05 5.25 -26.23
C ALA A 49 19.63 4.17 -27.17
N MET A 50 19.95 4.55 -28.41
CA MET A 50 20.53 3.62 -29.38
C MET A 50 21.92 3.14 -28.98
N ALA A 51 22.71 3.95 -28.30
CA ALA A 51 24.01 3.55 -27.76
C ALA A 51 23.87 2.40 -26.75
N LEU A 52 22.83 2.41 -25.92
CA LEU A 52 22.49 1.31 -25.01
C LEU A 52 22.01 0.08 -25.77
N PHE A 53 21.12 0.27 -26.75
CA PHE A 53 20.49 -0.84 -27.49
C PHE A 53 21.49 -1.61 -28.37
N ARG A 54 22.58 -0.96 -28.79
CA ARG A 54 23.65 -1.59 -29.57
C ARG A 54 24.64 -2.39 -28.73
N GLN A 55 24.58 -2.32 -27.40
CA GLN A 55 25.47 -3.09 -26.55
C GLN A 55 25.18 -4.61 -26.65
N PRO A 56 26.21 -5.48 -26.56
CA PRO A 56 26.00 -6.93 -26.51
C PRO A 56 25.14 -7.39 -25.33
N THR A 57 25.10 -6.60 -24.26
CA THR A 57 24.32 -6.87 -23.03
C THR A 57 22.85 -6.48 -23.14
N PHE A 58 22.42 -5.84 -24.23
CA PHE A 58 21.05 -5.39 -24.43
C PHE A 58 20.07 -6.56 -24.67
N ALA A 59 19.10 -6.68 -23.78
CA ALA A 59 18.04 -7.68 -23.82
C ALA A 59 16.74 -7.16 -24.47
N GLY A 60 16.39 -5.90 -24.25
CA GLY A 60 15.17 -5.27 -24.75
C GLY A 60 15.00 -3.84 -24.21
N GLY A 61 14.19 -3.02 -24.86
CA GLY A 61 14.08 -1.60 -24.56
C GLY A 61 12.66 -1.10 -24.68
N VAL A 62 12.11 -0.53 -23.62
CA VAL A 62 10.88 0.26 -23.65
C VAL A 62 11.26 1.70 -23.97
N VAL A 63 10.66 2.27 -24.99
CA VAL A 63 10.89 3.65 -25.45
C VAL A 63 9.69 4.49 -25.09
N THR A 64 9.91 5.56 -24.33
CA THR A 64 8.86 6.52 -23.98
C THR A 64 9.09 7.90 -24.61
N MET A 65 8.28 8.87 -24.21
CA MET A 65 8.37 10.25 -24.66
C MET A 65 9.83 10.78 -24.60
N PRO A 66 10.26 11.55 -25.60
CA PRO A 66 9.55 11.91 -26.83
C PRO A 66 9.81 10.96 -28.02
N TYR A 67 10.55 9.86 -27.83
CA TYR A 67 11.22 9.15 -28.93
C TYR A 67 10.41 8.07 -29.65
N LYS A 68 9.14 7.84 -29.28
CA LYS A 68 8.34 6.75 -29.88
C LYS A 68 8.25 6.81 -31.40
N ARG A 69 8.35 8.00 -32.02
CA ARG A 69 8.41 8.14 -33.47
C ARG A 69 9.83 8.12 -34.00
N THR A 70 10.70 8.95 -33.44
CA THR A 70 12.08 9.13 -33.96
C THR A 70 12.88 7.85 -33.88
N ILE A 71 12.70 7.01 -32.86
CA ILE A 71 13.42 5.73 -32.71
C ILE A 71 13.25 4.82 -33.93
N MET A 72 12.12 4.89 -34.63
CA MET A 72 11.78 4.00 -35.75
C MET A 72 12.80 4.07 -36.89
N GLU A 73 13.40 5.24 -37.13
CA GLU A 73 14.39 5.46 -38.19
C GLU A 73 15.77 4.88 -37.86
N HIS A 74 16.00 4.49 -36.60
CA HIS A 74 17.28 3.95 -36.14
C HIS A 74 17.30 2.42 -36.01
N LEU A 75 16.17 1.75 -36.28
CA LEU A 75 16.01 0.30 -36.16
C LEU A 75 16.18 -0.40 -37.51
N ASP A 76 16.64 -1.64 -37.48
CA ASP A 76 16.88 -2.45 -38.69
C ASP A 76 15.57 -2.94 -39.33
N GLY A 77 14.49 -2.97 -38.54
CA GLY A 77 13.17 -3.31 -39.04
C GLY A 77 12.07 -3.07 -38.01
N LEU A 78 10.86 -2.91 -38.50
CA LEU A 78 9.66 -2.74 -37.69
C LEU A 78 8.74 -3.93 -37.90
N ASP A 79 7.85 -4.19 -36.95
CA ASP A 79 6.71 -5.07 -37.17
C ASP A 79 5.50 -4.30 -37.70
N ASP A 80 4.47 -5.04 -38.11
CA ASP A 80 3.26 -4.47 -38.70
C ASP A 80 2.57 -3.50 -37.73
N TYR A 81 2.66 -3.72 -36.41
CA TYR A 81 2.09 -2.81 -35.42
C TYR A 81 2.84 -1.48 -35.38
N ALA A 82 4.16 -1.48 -35.28
CA ALA A 82 4.93 -0.23 -35.25
C ALA A 82 4.77 0.56 -36.55
N VAL A 83 4.70 -0.10 -37.71
CA VAL A 83 4.43 0.54 -39.01
C VAL A 83 3.04 1.16 -39.02
N ARG A 84 2.00 0.37 -38.73
CA ARG A 84 0.59 0.78 -38.78
C ARG A 84 0.25 1.87 -37.78
N LEU A 85 0.77 1.76 -36.55
CA LEU A 85 0.57 2.78 -35.52
C LEU A 85 1.50 3.96 -35.71
N GLN A 86 2.51 3.88 -36.59
CA GLN A 86 3.54 4.91 -36.79
C GLN A 86 4.18 5.40 -35.47
N ALA A 87 4.36 4.46 -34.54
CA ALA A 87 4.96 4.68 -33.23
C ALA A 87 5.51 3.36 -32.71
N CYS A 88 6.71 3.38 -32.14
CA CYS A 88 7.40 2.23 -31.56
C CYS A 88 7.66 2.50 -30.06
N ASN A 89 7.06 1.69 -29.19
CA ASN A 89 7.30 1.78 -27.74
C ASN A 89 8.21 0.66 -27.22
N ASN A 90 8.56 -0.33 -28.05
CA ASN A 90 9.37 -1.48 -27.66
C ASN A 90 10.38 -1.84 -28.75
N VAL A 91 11.63 -2.03 -28.32
CA VAL A 91 12.76 -2.45 -29.15
C VAL A 91 13.30 -3.76 -28.61
N TYR A 92 13.56 -4.72 -29.48
CA TYR A 92 14.11 -6.01 -29.10
C TYR A 92 15.17 -6.47 -30.11
N ARG A 93 16.06 -7.36 -29.66
CA ARG A 93 17.04 -8.01 -30.54
C ARG A 93 16.43 -9.28 -31.13
N ALA A 94 16.31 -9.34 -32.46
CA ALA A 94 15.82 -10.52 -33.14
C ALA A 94 16.88 -11.64 -33.20
N ALA A 95 16.50 -12.83 -33.64
CA ALA A 95 17.38 -14.01 -33.66
C ALA A 95 18.59 -13.86 -34.59
N ASP A 96 18.48 -13.02 -35.63
CA ASP A 96 19.57 -12.66 -36.55
C ASP A 96 20.49 -11.55 -36.01
N GLY A 97 20.23 -11.06 -34.78
CA GLY A 97 21.00 -10.02 -34.11
C GLY A 97 20.52 -8.59 -34.40
N THR A 98 19.59 -8.40 -35.34
CA THR A 98 19.05 -7.08 -35.71
C THR A 98 18.20 -6.47 -34.59
N LEU A 99 18.16 -5.14 -34.51
CA LEU A 99 17.29 -4.40 -33.60
C LEU A 99 15.97 -4.12 -34.31
N ARG A 100 14.88 -4.66 -33.74
CA ARG A 100 13.54 -4.51 -34.29
C ARG A 100 12.60 -3.79 -33.35
N GLY A 101 11.66 -3.04 -33.92
CA GLY A 101 10.67 -2.25 -33.19
C GLY A 101 9.27 -2.82 -33.26
N THR A 102 8.51 -2.67 -32.17
CA THR A 102 7.08 -3.01 -32.08
C THR A 102 6.33 -1.97 -31.24
N ASN A 103 5.00 -2.02 -31.30
CA ASN A 103 4.13 -1.27 -30.43
C ASN A 103 3.20 -2.19 -29.64
N THR A 104 3.23 -2.08 -28.31
CA THR A 104 2.37 -2.85 -27.41
C THR A 104 1.43 -1.99 -26.56
N ASP A 105 1.50 -0.65 -26.66
CA ASP A 105 0.65 0.24 -25.87
C ASP A 105 -0.83 -0.02 -26.15
N TRP A 106 -1.19 -0.34 -27.40
CA TRP A 106 -2.56 -0.64 -27.80
C TRP A 106 -3.14 -1.85 -27.06
N ARG A 107 -2.31 -2.85 -26.74
CA ARG A 107 -2.72 -4.03 -25.96
C ARG A 107 -3.06 -3.64 -24.53
N GLY A 108 -2.22 -2.76 -23.96
CA GLY A 108 -2.49 -2.15 -22.66
C GLY A 108 -3.84 -1.46 -22.68
N ILE A 109 -3.99 -0.45 -23.52
CA ILE A 109 -5.21 0.37 -23.62
C ILE A 109 -6.46 -0.51 -23.76
N LYS A 110 -6.47 -1.45 -24.71
CA LYS A 110 -7.57 -2.39 -24.92
C LYS A 110 -7.86 -3.21 -23.65
N GLY A 111 -6.84 -3.83 -23.08
CA GLY A 111 -7.00 -4.66 -21.88
C GLY A 111 -7.60 -3.87 -20.73
N CYS A 112 -7.12 -2.65 -20.49
CA CYS A 112 -7.59 -1.79 -19.41
C CYS A 112 -9.05 -1.38 -19.58
N LEU A 113 -9.44 -0.97 -20.78
CA LEU A 113 -10.82 -0.58 -21.09
C LEU A 113 -11.77 -1.78 -20.91
N LEU A 114 -11.42 -2.95 -21.42
CA LEU A 114 -12.26 -4.16 -21.33
C LEU A 114 -12.36 -4.70 -19.90
N SER A 115 -11.30 -4.60 -19.10
CA SER A 115 -11.37 -4.99 -17.69
C SER A 115 -12.24 -4.05 -16.86
N ALA A 116 -12.29 -2.76 -17.19
CA ALA A 116 -13.17 -1.79 -16.53
C ALA A 116 -14.61 -1.81 -17.06
N ASP A 117 -14.82 -2.34 -18.26
CA ASP A 117 -16.12 -2.49 -18.91
C ASP A 117 -16.33 -3.94 -19.36
N ALA A 118 -16.52 -4.84 -18.39
CA ALA A 118 -16.66 -6.28 -18.64
C ALA A 118 -17.87 -6.66 -19.52
N GLU A 119 -18.88 -5.78 -19.57
CA GLU A 119 -20.05 -5.93 -20.47
C GLU A 119 -19.79 -5.33 -21.87
N GLU A 120 -18.61 -4.76 -22.09
CA GLU A 120 -18.17 -4.09 -23.32
C GLU A 120 -19.16 -3.02 -23.82
N LYS A 121 -19.83 -2.31 -22.90
CA LYS A 121 -20.83 -1.26 -23.18
C LYS A 121 -20.28 -0.13 -24.03
N GLY A 122 -18.98 0.12 -24.03
CA GLY A 122 -18.32 1.12 -24.84
C GLY A 122 -17.91 0.65 -26.24
N ARG A 123 -17.92 -0.66 -26.51
CA ARG A 123 -17.58 -1.20 -27.84
C ARG A 123 -18.52 -0.64 -28.89
N GLY A 124 -17.97 -0.21 -30.03
CA GLY A 124 -18.74 0.31 -31.16
C GLY A 124 -19.30 1.73 -30.97
N LYS A 125 -19.11 2.36 -29.80
CA LYS A 125 -19.56 3.74 -29.54
C LYS A 125 -18.52 4.77 -29.98
N ALA A 126 -18.85 6.05 -29.84
CA ALA A 126 -17.84 7.09 -29.94
C ALA A 126 -16.78 6.94 -28.84
N ALA A 127 -15.62 7.55 -29.04
CA ALA A 127 -14.57 7.60 -28.01
C ALA A 127 -13.90 8.98 -27.98
N VAL A 128 -13.29 9.33 -26.85
CA VAL A 128 -12.48 10.55 -26.70
C VAL A 128 -11.00 10.17 -26.54
N ILE A 129 -10.10 10.88 -27.22
CA ILE A 129 -8.67 10.81 -26.95
C ILE A 129 -8.17 12.21 -26.58
N ILE A 130 -7.43 12.31 -25.48
CA ILE A 130 -6.80 13.57 -25.03
C ILE A 130 -5.32 13.51 -25.42
N GLY A 131 -4.91 14.39 -26.33
CA GLY A 131 -3.58 14.43 -26.95
C GLY A 131 -3.52 13.87 -28.37
N ALA A 132 -2.44 14.19 -29.11
CA ALA A 132 -2.22 13.77 -30.50
C ALA A 132 -0.81 13.18 -30.75
N GLY A 133 -0.06 12.85 -29.68
CA GLY A 133 1.31 12.33 -29.76
C GLY A 133 1.43 10.83 -30.07
N GLY A 134 2.61 10.25 -29.84
CA GLY A 134 2.88 8.83 -30.16
C GLY A 134 1.97 7.82 -29.42
N ALA A 135 1.58 8.11 -28.18
CA ALA A 135 0.65 7.27 -27.42
C ALA A 135 -0.80 7.34 -27.96
N CYS A 136 -1.20 8.49 -28.51
CA CYS A 136 -2.52 8.68 -29.13
C CYS A 136 -2.74 7.70 -30.30
N ARG A 137 -1.70 7.39 -31.09
CA ARG A 137 -1.81 6.45 -32.21
C ARG A 137 -2.13 5.02 -31.77
N ALA A 138 -1.55 4.60 -30.65
CA ALA A 138 -1.90 3.33 -30.03
C ALA A 138 -3.34 3.33 -29.48
N ALA A 139 -3.80 4.47 -28.95
CA ALA A 139 -5.19 4.65 -28.53
C ALA A 139 -6.16 4.59 -29.71
N VAL A 140 -5.84 5.25 -30.83
CA VAL A 140 -6.64 5.17 -32.08
C VAL A 140 -6.76 3.71 -32.53
N TYR A 141 -5.66 2.97 -32.59
CA TYR A 141 -5.69 1.56 -33.00
C TYR A 141 -6.55 0.72 -32.04
N ALA A 142 -6.34 0.85 -30.72
CA ALA A 142 -7.12 0.09 -29.73
C ALA A 142 -8.61 0.43 -29.79
N LEU A 143 -8.98 1.71 -29.90
CA LEU A 143 -10.37 2.14 -29.93
C LEU A 143 -11.06 1.79 -31.24
N TYR A 144 -10.45 2.12 -32.38
CA TYR A 144 -11.09 1.93 -33.69
C TYR A 144 -10.97 0.48 -34.18
N VAL A 145 -9.75 -0.06 -34.27
CA VAL A 145 -9.52 -1.36 -34.90
C VAL A 145 -9.99 -2.50 -33.99
N GLU A 146 -9.64 -2.46 -32.71
CA GLU A 146 -9.93 -3.57 -31.78
C GLU A 146 -11.32 -3.47 -31.14
N LEU A 147 -11.80 -2.25 -30.87
CA LEU A 147 -13.05 -1.98 -30.15
C LEU A 147 -14.15 -1.37 -31.04
N GLY A 148 -13.89 -1.13 -32.33
CA GLY A 148 -14.89 -0.64 -33.29
C GLY A 148 -15.40 0.77 -33.03
N CYS A 149 -14.71 1.56 -32.21
CA CYS A 149 -15.19 2.88 -31.78
C CYS A 149 -15.11 3.91 -32.90
N THR A 150 -16.22 4.58 -33.18
CA THR A 150 -16.30 5.67 -34.16
C THR A 150 -17.57 6.52 -33.90
N PRO A 151 -17.54 7.86 -34.01
CA PRO A 151 -16.36 8.70 -34.26
C PRO A 151 -15.38 8.75 -33.08
N ILE A 152 -14.14 9.14 -33.34
CA ILE A 152 -13.14 9.48 -32.32
C ILE A 152 -13.05 10.99 -32.20
N TYR A 153 -13.38 11.51 -31.02
CA TYR A 153 -13.20 12.90 -30.63
C TYR A 153 -11.79 13.11 -30.10
N VAL A 154 -10.99 13.92 -30.80
CA VAL A 154 -9.63 14.26 -30.38
C VAL A 154 -9.65 15.63 -29.71
N VAL A 155 -9.13 15.68 -28.49
CA VAL A 155 -8.99 16.91 -27.70
C VAL A 155 -7.50 17.18 -27.55
N ASN A 156 -7.00 18.22 -28.21
CA ASN A 156 -5.61 18.63 -28.13
C ASN A 156 -5.48 20.15 -28.27
N ARG A 157 -4.48 20.73 -27.60
CA ARG A 157 -4.19 22.18 -27.66
C ARG A 157 -3.56 22.60 -28.99
N ASP A 158 -2.89 21.68 -29.68
CA ASP A 158 -2.19 21.93 -30.94
C ASP A 158 -3.01 21.38 -32.12
N GLU A 159 -3.48 22.29 -32.98
CA GLU A 159 -4.30 21.96 -34.15
C GLU A 159 -3.50 21.25 -35.25
N GLU A 160 -2.22 21.59 -35.40
CA GLU A 160 -1.35 21.01 -36.43
C GLU A 160 -1.04 19.54 -36.09
N GLU A 161 -0.80 19.21 -34.82
CA GLU A 161 -0.63 17.82 -34.39
C GLU A 161 -1.88 16.97 -34.72
N VAL A 162 -3.09 17.53 -34.53
CA VAL A 162 -4.34 16.83 -34.83
C VAL A 162 -4.55 16.70 -36.34
N ARG A 163 -4.20 17.72 -37.12
CA ARG A 163 -4.25 17.66 -38.59
C ARG A 163 -3.36 16.54 -39.13
N VAL A 164 -2.11 16.48 -38.65
CA VAL A 164 -1.15 15.43 -39.04
C VAL A 164 -1.64 14.04 -38.63
N LEU A 165 -2.12 13.87 -37.40
CA LEU A 165 -2.71 12.62 -36.93
C LEU A 165 -3.88 12.18 -37.82
N ARG A 166 -4.77 13.09 -38.18
CA ARG A 166 -5.92 12.79 -39.05
C ARG A 166 -5.48 12.35 -40.44
N GLU A 167 -4.58 13.09 -41.08
CA GLU A 167 -4.09 12.76 -42.44
C GLU A 167 -3.38 11.39 -42.48
N GLU A 168 -2.61 11.08 -41.45
CA GLU A 168 -1.91 9.80 -41.37
C GLU A 168 -2.85 8.63 -41.07
N THR A 169 -3.84 8.83 -40.19
CA THR A 169 -4.83 7.80 -39.88
C THR A 169 -5.83 7.59 -41.02
N GLU A 170 -6.17 8.62 -41.79
CA GLU A 170 -6.98 8.52 -43.01
C GLU A 170 -6.25 7.71 -44.10
N LYS A 171 -4.94 7.92 -44.27
CA LYS A 171 -4.13 7.09 -45.18
C LYS A 171 -4.10 5.61 -44.78
N GLU A 172 -4.05 5.33 -43.48
CA GLU A 172 -3.95 3.97 -42.95
C GLU A 172 -5.29 3.24 -42.88
N TYR A 173 -6.37 3.93 -42.50
CA TYR A 173 -7.68 3.32 -42.22
C TYR A 173 -8.77 3.68 -43.25
N GLY A 174 -8.48 4.58 -44.19
CA GLY A 174 -9.44 5.12 -45.16
C GLY A 174 -10.57 5.93 -44.51
N ASP A 175 -11.67 6.08 -45.25
CA ASP A 175 -12.84 6.89 -44.83
C ASP A 175 -13.67 6.27 -43.69
N GLY A 176 -13.29 5.08 -43.19
CA GLY A 176 -14.03 4.38 -42.13
C GLY A 176 -13.86 5.01 -40.75
N LEU A 177 -12.69 5.61 -40.47
CA LEU A 177 -12.41 6.27 -39.21
C LEU A 177 -12.82 7.74 -39.28
N LYS A 178 -13.90 8.11 -38.56
CA LYS A 178 -14.31 9.51 -38.42
C LYS A 178 -13.61 10.14 -37.22
N MET A 179 -12.64 11.00 -37.49
CA MET A 179 -11.92 11.76 -36.46
C MET A 179 -12.40 13.22 -36.42
N VAL A 180 -12.77 13.70 -35.23
CA VAL A 180 -13.30 15.05 -35.03
C VAL A 180 -12.44 15.78 -33.99
N HIS A 181 -11.81 16.88 -34.37
CA HIS A 181 -11.09 17.75 -33.44
C HIS A 181 -12.10 18.61 -32.66
N VAL A 182 -12.12 18.44 -31.34
CA VAL A 182 -12.93 19.26 -30.44
C VAL A 182 -12.05 20.38 -29.92
N GLN A 183 -12.31 21.60 -30.38
CA GLN A 183 -11.52 22.80 -30.08
C GLN A 183 -12.15 23.67 -29.00
N ARG A 184 -13.47 23.55 -28.80
CA ARG A 184 -14.29 24.44 -27.98
C ARG A 184 -15.28 23.63 -27.14
N VAL A 185 -15.39 23.96 -25.85
CA VAL A 185 -16.32 23.27 -24.92
C VAL A 185 -17.77 23.34 -25.39
N GLU A 186 -18.15 24.39 -26.11
CA GLU A 186 -19.50 24.57 -26.65
C GLU A 186 -19.90 23.48 -27.67
N GLN A 187 -18.92 22.83 -28.31
CA GLN A 187 -19.16 21.74 -29.26
C GLN A 187 -19.62 20.46 -28.56
N VAL A 188 -19.21 20.23 -27.32
CA VAL A 188 -19.38 18.95 -26.60
C VAL A 188 -20.85 18.56 -26.48
N LYS A 189 -21.74 19.52 -26.21
CA LYS A 189 -23.17 19.25 -26.05
C LYS A 189 -23.78 18.57 -27.29
N GLY A 190 -23.52 19.11 -28.48
CA GLY A 190 -24.03 18.53 -29.73
C GLY A 190 -23.41 17.16 -30.06
N LEU A 191 -22.15 16.94 -29.66
CA LEU A 191 -21.49 15.64 -29.81
C LEU A 191 -22.11 14.58 -28.89
N LEU A 192 -22.40 14.92 -27.64
CA LEU A 192 -23.07 14.03 -26.69
C LEU A 192 -24.50 13.66 -27.12
N GLU A 193 -25.21 14.57 -27.77
CA GLU A 193 -26.56 14.33 -28.32
C GLU A 193 -26.52 13.40 -29.55
N THR A 194 -25.43 13.43 -30.33
CA THR A 194 -25.33 12.67 -31.59
C THR A 194 -24.64 11.32 -31.42
N ALA A 195 -23.53 11.25 -30.70
CA ALA A 195 -22.80 10.03 -30.43
C ALA A 195 -22.04 10.14 -29.09
N PRO A 196 -22.67 9.80 -27.95
CA PRO A 196 -22.03 9.87 -26.64
C PRO A 196 -20.87 8.86 -26.56
N PRO A 197 -19.71 9.24 -25.99
CA PRO A 197 -18.56 8.37 -25.94
C PRO A 197 -18.73 7.25 -24.90
N GLY A 198 -18.33 6.04 -25.26
CA GLY A 198 -18.22 4.91 -24.33
C GLY A 198 -16.89 4.85 -23.60
N TYR A 199 -15.83 5.33 -24.26
CA TYR A 199 -14.45 5.29 -23.76
C TYR A 199 -13.76 6.64 -23.91
N MET A 200 -12.87 6.95 -22.96
CA MET A 200 -11.98 8.11 -22.99
C MET A 200 -10.55 7.66 -22.67
N VAL A 201 -9.56 8.12 -23.44
CA VAL A 201 -8.15 7.78 -23.24
C VAL A 201 -7.28 9.05 -23.15
N GLY A 202 -6.72 9.32 -21.98
CA GLY A 202 -5.72 10.36 -21.74
C GLY A 202 -4.34 9.93 -22.19
N THR A 203 -3.66 10.73 -23.02
CA THR A 203 -2.33 10.38 -23.58
C THR A 203 -1.29 11.49 -23.42
N VAL A 204 -1.59 12.50 -22.59
CA VAL A 204 -0.73 13.65 -22.32
C VAL A 204 -0.14 13.59 -20.91
N PRO A 205 1.03 14.20 -20.66
CA PRO A 205 1.52 14.39 -19.29
C PRO A 205 0.55 15.24 -18.44
N ASP A 206 0.50 14.99 -17.13
CA ASP A 206 -0.31 15.78 -16.18
C ASP A 206 0.40 17.09 -15.80
N ALA A 207 0.46 18.02 -16.75
CA ALA A 207 0.89 19.39 -16.52
C ALA A 207 -0.27 20.28 -16.03
N GLU A 208 0.03 21.27 -15.19
CA GLU A 208 -0.95 22.31 -14.84
C GLU A 208 -1.26 23.14 -16.10
N PRO A 209 -2.54 23.34 -16.47
CA PRO A 209 -2.88 24.15 -17.63
C PRO A 209 -2.59 25.63 -17.40
N VAL A 210 -1.67 26.20 -18.18
CA VAL A 210 -1.24 27.59 -18.10
C VAL A 210 -1.88 28.44 -19.19
N THR A 211 -1.83 27.99 -20.44
CA THR A 211 -2.34 28.73 -21.61
C THR A 211 -3.86 28.68 -21.72
N ALA A 212 -4.43 29.54 -22.57
CA ALA A 212 -5.87 29.56 -22.80
C ALA A 212 -6.35 28.25 -23.47
N GLU A 213 -5.55 27.71 -24.37
CA GLU A 213 -5.79 26.48 -25.11
C GLU A 213 -5.70 25.26 -24.18
N GLU A 214 -4.73 25.22 -23.27
CA GLU A 214 -4.63 24.16 -22.24
C GLU A 214 -5.83 24.18 -21.30
N LYS A 215 -6.25 25.37 -20.84
CA LYS A 215 -7.45 25.53 -20.02
C LYS A 215 -8.72 25.15 -20.78
N GLU A 216 -8.76 25.39 -22.09
CA GLU A 216 -9.87 24.96 -22.95
C GLU A 216 -9.95 23.44 -23.04
N VAL A 217 -8.82 22.75 -23.24
CA VAL A 217 -8.76 21.28 -23.23
C VAL A 217 -9.36 20.72 -21.93
N HIS A 218 -9.00 21.28 -20.77
CA HIS A 218 -9.56 20.85 -19.50
C HIS A 218 -11.08 21.06 -19.42
N ARG A 219 -11.59 22.20 -19.89
CA ARG A 219 -13.04 22.46 -19.94
C ARG A 219 -13.78 21.49 -20.87
N ILE A 220 -13.18 21.15 -22.02
CA ILE A 220 -13.76 20.16 -22.95
C ILE A 220 -13.83 18.78 -22.29
N VAL A 221 -12.74 18.34 -21.65
CA VAL A 221 -12.70 17.04 -20.94
C VAL A 221 -13.72 17.02 -19.80
N GLU A 222 -13.80 18.09 -19.02
CA GLU A 222 -14.80 18.27 -17.97
C GLU A 222 -16.23 18.13 -18.51
N ALA A 223 -16.56 18.79 -19.63
CA ALA A 223 -17.88 18.70 -20.25
C ALA A 223 -18.21 17.29 -20.77
N PHE A 224 -17.23 16.54 -21.28
CA PHE A 224 -17.45 15.12 -21.63
C PHE A 224 -17.70 14.26 -20.39
N LEU A 225 -17.01 14.51 -19.28
CA LEU A 225 -17.20 13.79 -18.02
C LEU A 225 -18.56 14.11 -17.36
N ASP A 226 -19.10 15.30 -17.59
CA ASP A 226 -20.43 15.71 -17.14
C ASP A 226 -21.58 15.10 -17.96
N ALA A 227 -21.28 14.28 -18.97
CA ALA A 227 -22.30 13.59 -19.76
C ALA A 227 -23.24 12.73 -18.89
N PRO A 228 -24.55 12.67 -19.22
CA PRO A 228 -25.52 11.85 -18.48
C PRO A 228 -25.20 10.36 -18.56
N THR A 229 -24.80 9.89 -19.75
CA THR A 229 -24.30 8.54 -19.95
C THR A 229 -22.82 8.49 -19.62
N LYS A 230 -22.49 7.69 -18.62
CA LYS A 230 -21.12 7.52 -18.16
C LYS A 230 -20.43 6.37 -18.90
N GLY A 231 -19.12 6.47 -19.06
CA GLY A 231 -18.26 5.50 -19.72
C GLY A 231 -16.94 5.31 -18.96
N VAL A 232 -15.96 4.64 -19.57
CA VAL A 232 -14.65 4.41 -18.94
C VAL A 232 -13.65 5.47 -19.36
N LEU A 233 -12.96 6.08 -18.38
CA LEU A 233 -11.77 6.90 -18.61
C LEU A 233 -10.52 6.13 -18.20
N LEU A 234 -9.61 5.95 -19.16
CA LEU A 234 -8.24 5.51 -18.94
C LEU A 234 -7.31 6.72 -19.10
N ASP A 235 -6.43 6.98 -18.15
CA ASP A 235 -5.35 7.96 -18.32
C ASP A 235 -4.01 7.24 -18.37
N MET A 236 -3.27 7.39 -19.48
CA MET A 236 -1.97 6.76 -19.68
C MET A 236 -0.83 7.54 -18.99
N CYS A 237 -1.11 8.72 -18.42
CA CYS A 237 -0.12 9.42 -17.61
C CYS A 237 0.09 8.71 -16.27
N PHE A 238 1.35 8.40 -15.96
CA PHE A 238 1.73 7.68 -14.75
C PHE A 238 2.09 8.60 -13.58
N LYS A 239 2.25 9.92 -13.81
CA LYS A 239 2.69 10.88 -12.78
C LYS A 239 1.84 12.16 -12.84
N PRO A 240 1.17 12.53 -11.75
CA PRO A 240 1.03 11.82 -10.47
C PRO A 240 0.14 10.57 -10.60
N ARG A 241 0.15 9.68 -9.59
CA ARG A 241 -0.68 8.44 -9.57
C ARG A 241 -2.18 8.71 -9.80
N VAL A 242 -2.67 9.86 -9.33
CA VAL A 242 -4.03 10.34 -9.60
C VAL A 242 -3.93 11.69 -10.30
N THR A 243 -4.03 11.67 -11.63
CA THR A 243 -3.93 12.84 -12.51
C THR A 243 -5.12 13.78 -12.33
N ARG A 244 -5.02 15.01 -12.86
CA ARG A 244 -6.13 15.97 -12.81
C ARG A 244 -7.36 15.44 -13.52
N PHE A 245 -7.22 14.74 -14.65
CA PHE A 245 -8.36 14.13 -15.34
C PHE A 245 -9.03 13.04 -14.49
N LEU A 246 -8.25 12.19 -13.83
CA LEU A 246 -8.81 11.18 -12.92
C LEU A 246 -9.49 11.81 -11.71
N LYS A 247 -8.94 12.90 -11.14
CA LYS A 247 -9.61 13.67 -10.07
C LYS A 247 -10.94 14.26 -10.53
N MET A 248 -10.95 14.90 -11.71
CA MET A 248 -12.17 15.47 -12.30
C MET A 248 -13.25 14.40 -12.48
N ALA A 249 -12.86 13.22 -12.93
CA ALA A 249 -13.74 12.11 -13.20
C ALA A 249 -14.30 11.49 -11.90
N ARG A 250 -13.46 11.29 -10.87
CA ARG A 250 -13.88 10.81 -9.53
C ARG A 250 -14.91 11.72 -8.86
N LEU A 251 -14.72 13.05 -8.93
CA LEU A 251 -15.66 14.01 -8.33
C LEU A 251 -17.07 13.94 -8.95
N ARG A 252 -17.20 13.38 -10.16
CA ARG A 252 -18.43 13.37 -10.97
C ARG A 252 -19.07 12.00 -11.10
N SER A 253 -18.49 10.99 -10.45
CA SER A 253 -18.90 9.59 -10.55
C SER A 253 -19.01 9.01 -9.14
N ALA A 254 -20.24 8.90 -8.62
CA ALA A 254 -20.48 8.16 -7.37
C ALA A 254 -20.39 6.63 -7.55
N HIS A 255 -20.38 6.12 -8.79
CA HIS A 255 -20.61 4.69 -9.14
C HIS A 255 -19.68 4.16 -10.25
N PHE A 256 -18.51 4.76 -10.48
CA PHE A 256 -17.53 4.19 -11.40
C PHE A 256 -16.28 3.78 -10.64
N ASP A 257 -16.14 2.46 -10.46
CA ASP A 257 -14.86 1.83 -10.19
C ASP A 257 -13.90 2.21 -11.33
N TYR A 258 -13.07 3.22 -11.06
CA TYR A 258 -11.87 3.44 -11.85
C TYR A 258 -10.94 2.27 -11.56
N HIS A 259 -11.14 1.13 -12.23
CA HIS A 259 -10.10 0.13 -12.41
C HIS A 259 -9.01 0.74 -13.29
N LEU A 260 -8.14 1.50 -12.63
CA LEU A 260 -6.83 1.94 -13.08
C LEU A 260 -5.99 0.71 -13.39
N ILE A 261 -6.14 0.14 -14.58
CA ILE A 261 -5.11 -0.70 -15.14
C ILE A 261 -4.21 0.27 -15.90
N LEU A 262 -3.19 0.78 -15.23
CA LEU A 262 -1.94 0.95 -15.95
C LEU A 262 -1.39 -0.46 -16.15
N LEU A 263 -0.90 -0.75 -17.36
CA LEU A 263 -0.16 -1.95 -17.78
C LEU A 263 0.47 -2.74 -16.61
N LEU A 264 0.00 -3.96 -16.33
CA LEU A 264 0.61 -4.94 -15.39
C LEU A 264 0.62 -4.59 -13.88
N TYR A 265 -0.09 -3.54 -13.43
CA TYR A 265 0.14 -3.03 -12.07
C TYR A 265 -0.72 -3.62 -10.93
N TYR A 266 -1.81 -4.34 -11.20
CA TYR A 266 -2.66 -4.84 -10.11
C TYR A 266 -2.04 -6.00 -9.30
N HIS A 267 -0.92 -6.57 -9.77
CA HIS A 267 -0.26 -7.69 -9.09
C HIS A 267 1.12 -7.38 -8.51
N LEU A 268 1.72 -6.22 -8.81
CA LEU A 268 3.15 -6.05 -8.51
C LEU A 268 3.57 -4.83 -7.70
N TYR A 269 2.86 -3.68 -7.61
CA TYR A 269 3.24 -2.63 -6.64
C TYR A 269 2.10 -1.74 -6.10
N HIS A 270 1.62 -2.15 -4.92
CA HIS A 270 1.13 -1.36 -3.79
C HIS A 270 -0.11 -0.46 -3.97
N ILE A 271 -1.29 -1.08 -4.09
CA ILE A 271 -2.09 -1.23 -2.87
C ILE A 271 -1.49 -2.45 -2.18
N MET A 272 -0.97 -2.37 -0.95
CA MET A 272 -1.01 -3.60 -0.16
C MET A 272 -2.48 -3.69 0.23
N PRO A 273 -3.31 -4.51 -0.45
CA PRO A 273 -4.62 -4.78 0.12
C PRO A 273 -4.37 -5.19 1.55
N CYS A 274 -5.17 -4.68 2.47
CA CYS A 274 -4.93 -4.94 3.87
C CYS A 274 -4.74 -6.46 4.05
N LYS A 275 -3.64 -6.87 4.69
CA LYS A 275 -3.29 -8.28 4.81
C LYS A 275 -3.49 -8.75 6.24
N PRO A 276 -4.00 -9.98 6.45
CA PRO A 276 -4.20 -10.51 7.78
C PRO A 276 -2.87 -10.87 8.44
N ALA A 277 -2.67 -10.31 9.63
CA ALA A 277 -1.68 -10.76 10.59
C ALA A 277 -2.31 -11.06 11.95
N ILE A 278 -1.53 -11.67 12.84
CA ILE A 278 -1.91 -11.93 14.24
C ILE A 278 -0.66 -11.91 15.11
N ALA A 279 -0.77 -11.44 16.36
CA ALA A 279 0.34 -11.50 17.29
C ALA A 279 0.50 -12.91 17.87
N SER A 280 1.74 -13.38 18.00
CA SER A 280 2.06 -14.74 18.43
C SER A 280 1.53 -15.06 19.83
N MET A 281 1.46 -14.06 20.71
CA MET A 281 0.91 -14.23 22.05
C MET A 281 -0.62 -14.34 22.05
N SER A 282 -1.30 -13.83 21.01
CA SER A 282 -2.76 -13.83 20.90
C SER A 282 -3.34 -15.20 20.66
N VAL A 283 -2.50 -16.17 20.24
CA VAL A 283 -2.88 -17.57 20.07
C VAL A 283 -2.36 -18.46 21.21
N GLY A 284 -1.86 -17.88 22.29
CA GLY A 284 -1.44 -18.61 23.49
C GLY A 284 -0.18 -18.04 24.14
N ARG A 285 -0.11 -18.06 25.47
CA ARG A 285 1.07 -17.61 26.21
C ARG A 285 2.25 -18.58 26.03
N ALA A 286 3.45 -18.02 25.92
CA ALA A 286 4.69 -18.73 25.62
C ALA A 286 5.02 -19.89 26.59
N TRP A 287 4.60 -19.77 27.86
CA TRP A 287 4.81 -20.81 28.88
C TRP A 287 3.77 -21.93 28.87
N VAL A 288 2.72 -21.80 28.06
CA VAL A 288 1.64 -22.80 27.93
C VAL A 288 1.70 -23.48 26.57
N HIS A 289 1.88 -22.67 25.52
CA HIS A 289 1.79 -23.10 24.12
C HIS A 289 3.09 -22.78 23.39
N SER A 290 3.71 -23.80 22.78
CA SER A 290 5.02 -23.65 22.12
C SER A 290 4.93 -22.79 20.86
N LEU A 291 5.93 -21.95 20.62
CA LEU A 291 5.98 -21.08 19.44
C LEU A 291 5.86 -21.85 18.10
N PRO A 292 6.52 -23.02 17.90
CA PRO A 292 6.36 -23.79 16.66
C PRO A 292 4.92 -24.22 16.39
N GLU A 293 4.18 -24.66 17.41
CA GLU A 293 2.77 -25.04 17.24
C GLU A 293 1.90 -23.83 16.92
N LYS A 294 2.13 -22.70 17.61
CA LYS A 294 1.42 -21.46 17.35
C LYS A 294 1.58 -20.99 15.91
N LEU A 295 2.82 -20.94 15.40
CA LEU A 295 3.09 -20.52 14.02
C LEU A 295 2.45 -21.46 12.98
N SER A 296 2.49 -22.77 13.23
CA SER A 296 1.81 -23.77 12.39
C SER A 296 0.30 -23.52 12.33
N GLN A 297 -0.36 -23.29 13.48
CA GLN A 297 -1.80 -23.02 13.53
C GLN A 297 -2.20 -21.68 12.92
N ILE A 298 -1.38 -20.64 13.10
CA ILE A 298 -1.56 -19.33 12.46
C ILE A 298 -1.57 -19.49 10.93
N ALA A 299 -0.57 -20.19 10.39
CA ALA A 299 -0.47 -20.43 8.94
C ALA A 299 -1.63 -21.28 8.42
N GLN A 300 -1.99 -22.37 9.12
CA GLN A 300 -3.11 -23.24 8.74
C GLN A 300 -4.46 -22.51 8.74
N ALA A 301 -4.64 -21.53 9.63
CA ALA A 301 -5.85 -20.70 9.64
C ALA A 301 -5.95 -19.77 8.43
N GLY A 302 -4.83 -19.45 7.77
CA GLY A 302 -4.78 -18.61 6.57
C GLY A 302 -4.28 -17.19 6.81
N PHE A 303 -3.64 -16.92 7.95
CA PHE A 303 -2.88 -15.67 8.15
C PHE A 303 -1.67 -15.63 7.22
N GLN A 304 -1.30 -14.42 6.80
CA GLN A 304 -0.14 -14.18 5.94
C GLN A 304 1.03 -13.58 6.72
N GLY A 305 0.74 -12.87 7.82
CA GLY A 305 1.73 -12.23 8.67
C GLY A 305 1.62 -12.64 10.14
N VAL A 306 2.69 -12.46 10.88
CA VAL A 306 2.75 -12.67 12.33
C VAL A 306 3.57 -11.57 12.99
N GLU A 307 3.06 -11.01 14.10
CA GLU A 307 3.88 -10.23 15.02
C GLU A 307 4.50 -11.19 16.05
N ILE A 308 5.80 -11.09 16.27
CA ILE A 308 6.46 -11.90 17.30
C ILE A 308 6.45 -11.14 18.62
N PHE A 309 5.87 -11.75 19.65
CA PHE A 309 5.95 -11.26 21.01
C PHE A 309 7.24 -11.76 21.68
N TYR A 310 7.99 -10.88 22.34
CA TYR A 310 9.35 -11.21 22.79
C TYR A 310 9.43 -12.41 23.74
N GLU A 311 8.41 -12.64 24.58
CA GLU A 311 8.37 -13.79 25.49
C GLU A 311 8.43 -15.11 24.73
N ASP A 312 7.90 -15.19 23.52
CA ASP A 312 7.97 -16.41 22.72
C ASP A 312 9.41 -16.78 22.35
N LEU A 313 10.23 -15.78 22.02
CA LEU A 313 11.66 -16.00 21.78
C LEU A 313 12.39 -16.35 23.07
N GLU A 314 12.06 -15.72 24.19
CA GLU A 314 12.67 -16.04 25.47
C GLU A 314 12.37 -17.48 25.91
N TYR A 315 11.14 -17.96 25.75
CA TYR A 315 10.77 -19.33 26.13
C TYR A 315 11.34 -20.36 25.16
N LEU A 316 11.37 -20.08 23.87
CA LEU A 316 12.05 -20.95 22.91
C LEU A 316 13.57 -21.01 23.17
N ALA A 317 14.19 -19.89 23.57
CA ALA A 317 15.59 -19.84 24.00
C ALA A 317 15.81 -20.67 25.27
N LYS A 318 14.85 -20.67 26.22
CA LYS A 318 14.90 -21.45 27.46
C LYS A 318 14.99 -22.96 27.24
N GLU A 319 14.46 -23.46 26.14
CA GLU A 319 14.61 -24.88 25.76
C GLU A 319 16.07 -25.26 25.47
N LYS A 320 16.92 -24.27 25.19
CA LYS A 320 18.35 -24.42 24.88
C LYS A 320 19.29 -23.99 26.02
N GLY A 321 18.74 -23.50 27.14
CA GLY A 321 19.50 -23.00 28.31
C GLY A 321 19.03 -21.61 28.77
N GLU A 322 19.81 -20.90 29.57
CA GLU A 322 19.46 -19.51 29.95
C GLU A 322 19.25 -18.63 28.70
N PRO A 323 18.35 -17.64 28.71
CA PRO A 323 18.07 -16.77 27.56
C PRO A 323 19.19 -15.73 27.35
N THR A 324 20.39 -16.22 27.06
CA THR A 324 21.55 -15.42 26.65
C THR A 324 21.32 -14.84 25.26
N GLU A 325 22.12 -13.84 24.87
CA GLU A 325 22.08 -13.30 23.50
C GLU A 325 22.24 -14.42 22.45
N GLU A 326 23.17 -15.34 22.66
CA GLU A 326 23.38 -16.49 21.76
C GLU A 326 22.11 -17.35 21.61
N ASN A 327 21.45 -17.70 22.73
CA ASN A 327 20.25 -18.52 22.69
C ASN A 327 19.05 -17.78 22.11
N LEU A 328 18.94 -16.46 22.31
CA LEU A 328 17.90 -15.63 21.68
C LEU A 328 18.10 -15.52 20.17
N LEU A 329 19.34 -15.39 19.68
CA LEU A 329 19.63 -15.38 18.25
C LEU A 329 19.32 -16.76 17.62
N ALA A 330 19.60 -17.85 18.33
CA ALA A 330 19.23 -19.20 17.90
C ALA A 330 17.70 -19.39 17.85
N ALA A 331 16.97 -18.91 18.85
CA ALA A 331 15.50 -18.93 18.86
C ALA A 331 14.91 -18.09 17.72
N ALA A 332 15.51 -16.93 17.42
CA ALA A 332 15.12 -16.11 16.28
C ALA A 332 15.32 -16.84 14.94
N GLN A 333 16.45 -17.53 14.77
CA GLN A 333 16.71 -18.31 13.55
C GLN A 333 15.71 -19.46 13.40
N GLU A 334 15.43 -20.19 14.48
CA GLU A 334 14.43 -21.25 14.46
C GLU A 334 13.03 -20.71 14.12
N THR A 335 12.67 -19.56 14.69
CA THR A 335 11.42 -18.85 14.39
C THR A 335 11.35 -18.48 12.91
N ARG A 336 12.42 -17.92 12.34
CA ARG A 336 12.52 -17.59 10.91
C ARG A 336 12.31 -18.82 10.03
N ASP A 337 13.00 -19.92 10.33
CA ASP A 337 12.90 -21.16 9.57
C ASP A 337 11.49 -21.78 9.61
N ILE A 338 10.79 -21.64 10.73
CA ILE A 338 9.38 -22.05 10.83
C ILE A 338 8.49 -21.15 9.98
N CYS A 339 8.63 -19.83 10.09
CA CYS A 339 7.87 -18.86 9.29
C CYS A 339 8.08 -19.09 7.78
N ASP A 340 9.32 -19.28 7.31
CA ASP A 340 9.64 -19.54 5.89
C ASP A 340 9.00 -20.83 5.38
N ARG A 341 9.02 -21.91 6.18
CA ARG A 341 8.36 -23.18 5.82
C ARG A 341 6.84 -23.05 5.68
N HIS A 342 6.25 -22.14 6.44
CA HIS A 342 4.81 -21.90 6.46
C HIS A 342 4.37 -20.73 5.57
N GLY A 343 5.30 -20.01 4.95
CA GLY A 343 5.00 -18.81 4.14
C GLY A 343 4.45 -17.65 4.96
N LEU A 344 4.81 -17.54 6.25
CA LEU A 344 4.42 -16.44 7.13
C LEU A 344 5.47 -15.32 7.11
N GLU A 345 5.03 -14.08 6.91
CA GLU A 345 5.90 -12.91 7.03
C GLU A 345 5.94 -12.43 8.50
N VAL A 346 7.14 -12.21 9.04
CA VAL A 346 7.26 -11.55 10.35
C VAL A 346 7.12 -10.04 10.16
N ILE A 347 6.03 -9.47 10.66
CA ILE A 347 5.69 -8.06 10.38
C ILE A 347 6.30 -7.09 11.39
N GLY A 348 6.73 -7.60 12.54
CA GLY A 348 7.36 -6.83 13.60
C GLY A 348 7.66 -7.67 14.84
N LEU A 349 8.50 -7.12 15.71
CA LEU A 349 8.82 -7.66 17.03
C LEU A 349 8.37 -6.66 18.11
N GLN A 350 7.83 -7.15 19.23
CA GLN A 350 7.40 -6.32 20.36
C GLN A 350 8.27 -6.50 21.63
N PRO A 351 9.54 -6.04 21.68
CA PRO A 351 10.43 -6.34 22.81
C PRO A 351 10.69 -5.17 23.75
N PHE A 352 10.33 -3.94 23.37
CA PHE A 352 10.94 -2.74 23.93
C PHE A 352 10.00 -1.96 24.85
N LEU A 353 9.51 -2.64 25.89
CA LEU A 353 8.67 -2.09 26.94
C LEU A 353 9.45 -1.15 27.88
N PHE A 354 8.77 -0.15 28.44
CA PHE A 354 9.29 0.73 29.50
C PHE A 354 10.53 1.53 29.09
N TYR A 355 10.42 2.30 28.01
CA TYR A 355 11.57 3.00 27.44
C TYR A 355 11.53 4.52 27.62
N GLU A 356 10.49 5.20 27.13
CA GLU A 356 10.53 6.66 27.11
C GLU A 356 10.36 7.29 28.49
N GLY A 357 10.94 8.48 28.64
CA GLY A 357 10.74 9.36 29.78
C GLY A 357 11.51 8.93 31.01
N LEU A 358 12.50 8.02 30.90
CA LEU A 358 13.27 7.53 32.04
C LEU A 358 14.08 8.67 32.69
N LEU A 359 13.82 8.91 33.98
CA LEU A 359 14.53 9.91 34.78
C LEU A 359 15.96 9.45 35.10
N ASP A 360 16.13 8.16 35.39
CA ASP A 360 17.46 7.58 35.57
C ASP A 360 18.09 7.29 34.21
N ARG A 361 19.06 8.14 33.84
CA ARG A 361 19.77 8.02 32.57
C ARG A 361 20.69 6.81 32.49
N GLU A 362 21.03 6.15 33.60
CA GLU A 362 21.72 4.86 33.57
C GLU A 362 20.79 3.73 33.15
N VAL A 363 19.56 3.71 33.66
CA VAL A 363 18.54 2.76 33.20
C VAL A 363 18.24 2.95 31.71
N HIS A 364 18.18 4.20 31.24
CA HIS A 364 18.09 4.51 29.81
C HIS A 364 19.24 3.91 29.00
N ARG A 365 20.50 4.12 29.43
CA ARG A 365 21.68 3.55 28.76
C ARG A 365 21.63 2.02 28.71
N GLN A 366 21.14 1.36 29.76
CA GLN A 366 20.97 -0.09 29.77
C GLN A 366 19.89 -0.57 28.78
N LYS A 367 18.81 0.19 28.59
CA LYS A 367 17.80 -0.09 27.57
C LYS A 367 18.38 0.06 26.15
N ILE A 368 19.12 1.14 25.89
CA ILE A 368 19.85 1.34 24.63
C ILE A 368 20.84 0.21 24.36
N ALA A 369 21.61 -0.22 25.37
CA ALA A 369 22.53 -1.35 25.21
C ALA A 369 21.81 -2.64 24.77
N LYS A 370 20.62 -2.92 25.33
CA LYS A 370 19.78 -4.07 24.94
C LYS A 370 19.19 -3.92 23.54
N LEU A 371 18.95 -2.70 23.06
CA LEU A 371 18.40 -2.44 21.72
C LEU A 371 19.27 -3.04 20.61
N HIS A 372 20.59 -3.02 20.76
CA HIS A 372 21.52 -3.61 19.79
C HIS A 372 21.34 -5.13 19.63
N THR A 373 20.97 -5.85 20.70
CA THR A 373 20.62 -7.28 20.59
C THR A 373 19.31 -7.44 19.81
N TRP A 374 18.32 -6.57 20.01
CA TRP A 374 17.08 -6.59 19.25
C TRP A 374 17.28 -6.29 17.77
N PHE A 375 18.20 -5.41 17.38
CA PHE A 375 18.57 -5.18 15.97
C PHE A 375 19.08 -6.46 15.28
N LYS A 376 19.89 -7.27 15.97
CA LYS A 376 20.34 -8.57 15.45
C LYS A 376 19.17 -9.53 15.29
N ILE A 377 18.29 -9.60 16.29
CA ILE A 377 17.14 -10.51 16.30
C ILE A 377 16.16 -10.19 15.16
N ILE A 378 15.75 -8.94 14.97
CA ILE A 378 14.79 -8.59 13.91
C ILE A 378 15.34 -8.88 12.51
N LYS A 379 16.65 -8.68 12.30
CA LYS A 379 17.32 -9.00 11.03
C LYS A 379 17.30 -10.49 10.74
N ILE A 380 17.47 -11.34 11.77
CA ILE A 380 17.33 -12.79 11.65
C ILE A 380 15.88 -13.18 11.36
N LEU A 381 14.91 -12.58 12.06
CA LEU A 381 13.48 -12.77 11.76
C LEU A 381 13.11 -12.25 10.36
N GLY A 382 13.94 -11.39 9.77
CA GLY A 382 13.77 -10.74 8.49
C GLY A 382 12.63 -9.73 8.48
N THR A 383 12.48 -9.01 9.60
CA THR A 383 11.66 -7.80 9.72
C THR A 383 12.57 -6.62 10.03
N ASP A 384 12.09 -5.42 9.72
CA ASP A 384 12.76 -4.17 10.06
C ASP A 384 12.01 -3.38 11.14
N ILE A 385 10.93 -3.91 11.72
CA ILE A 385 10.09 -3.18 12.69
C ILE A 385 10.31 -3.67 14.13
N ILE A 386 10.58 -2.72 15.02
CA ILE A 386 10.45 -2.86 16.48
C ILE A 386 9.26 -2.03 16.96
N GLN A 387 8.31 -2.64 17.66
CA GLN A 387 7.24 -1.92 18.35
C GLN A 387 7.72 -1.42 19.71
N ILE A 388 7.40 -0.15 20.00
CA ILE A 388 7.62 0.47 21.30
C ILE A 388 6.25 0.87 21.86
N PRO A 389 5.72 0.16 22.86
CA PRO A 389 4.50 0.60 23.53
C PRO A 389 4.79 1.74 24.51
N SER A 390 3.84 2.65 24.68
CA SER A 390 3.97 3.77 25.62
C SER A 390 4.22 3.31 27.05
N ASN A 391 5.09 4.00 27.77
CA ASN A 391 5.49 3.68 29.13
C ASN A 391 4.31 3.84 30.11
N PHE A 392 4.12 2.81 30.94
CA PHE A 392 3.06 2.72 31.94
C PHE A 392 3.61 2.43 33.35
N GLN A 393 4.90 2.69 33.59
CA GLN A 393 5.44 2.63 34.95
C GLN A 393 4.82 3.73 35.83
N PRO A 394 4.54 3.44 37.12
CA PRO A 394 3.95 4.42 38.03
C PRO A 394 4.97 5.46 38.52
N ASP A 395 6.26 5.13 38.49
CA ASP A 395 7.37 5.93 39.00
C ASP A 395 8.62 5.81 38.11
N GLY A 396 9.64 6.62 38.42
CA GLY A 396 10.93 6.61 37.69
C GLY A 396 10.88 7.24 36.28
N ILE A 397 9.74 7.80 35.88
CA ILE A 397 9.52 8.36 34.55
C ILE A 397 8.92 9.79 34.60
N SER A 398 9.18 10.58 33.56
CA SER A 398 8.72 11.96 33.40
C SER A 398 7.69 12.10 32.28
N GLY A 399 6.72 12.99 32.47
CA GLY A 399 5.81 13.45 31.42
C GLY A 399 6.34 14.63 30.61
N ASP A 400 7.61 15.02 30.83
CA ASP A 400 8.28 16.03 30.03
C ASP A 400 8.42 15.53 28.58
N LEU A 401 7.67 16.19 27.70
CA LEU A 401 7.61 15.84 26.28
C LEU A 401 8.98 15.99 25.60
N ASP A 402 9.81 16.93 26.04
CA ASP A 402 11.14 17.14 25.45
C ASP A 402 12.06 15.95 25.76
N LEU A 403 11.95 15.39 26.97
CA LEU A 403 12.68 14.18 27.36
C LEU A 403 12.19 12.96 26.59
N ILE A 404 10.86 12.76 26.51
CA ILE A 404 10.27 11.65 25.74
C ILE A 404 10.70 11.71 24.28
N VAL A 405 10.63 12.88 23.65
CA VAL A 405 11.06 13.07 22.26
C VAL A 405 12.55 12.84 22.11
N ALA A 406 13.39 13.29 23.05
CA ALA A 406 14.83 13.04 23.00
C ALA A 406 15.16 11.55 23.06
N ASP A 407 14.50 10.77 23.92
CA ASP A 407 14.65 9.31 23.98
C ASP A 407 14.24 8.66 22.64
N MET A 408 13.13 9.10 22.04
CA MET A 408 12.64 8.56 20.77
C MET A 408 13.51 8.96 19.56
N ILE A 409 14.12 10.14 19.57
CA ILE A 409 15.13 10.54 18.58
C ILE A 409 16.35 9.61 18.66
N GLU A 410 16.83 9.29 19.85
CA GLU A 410 18.01 8.43 20.02
C GLU A 410 17.80 7.04 19.41
N VAL A 411 16.66 6.38 19.68
CA VAL A 411 16.37 5.07 19.07
C VAL A 411 16.20 5.18 17.56
N ALA A 412 15.51 6.21 17.07
CA ALA A 412 15.33 6.41 15.64
C ALA A 412 16.67 6.63 14.92
N ASP A 413 17.55 7.46 15.47
CA ASP A 413 18.87 7.74 14.93
C ASP A 413 19.79 6.51 14.98
N LEU A 414 19.68 5.67 16.01
CA LEU A 414 20.37 4.36 16.05
C LEU A 414 19.82 3.40 14.99
N GLY A 415 18.50 3.33 14.82
CA GLY A 415 17.89 2.47 13.79
C GLY A 415 18.26 2.89 12.36
N LEU A 416 18.46 4.18 12.10
CA LEU A 416 18.94 4.68 10.79
C LEU A 416 20.39 4.30 10.48
N GLN A 417 21.19 3.97 11.49
CA GLN A 417 22.58 3.53 11.31
C GLN A 417 22.68 2.04 10.95
N GLU A 418 21.61 1.28 11.12
CA GLU A 418 21.55 -0.12 10.74
C GLU A 418 21.37 -0.29 9.22
N GLU A 419 21.90 -1.38 8.66
CA GLU A 419 21.67 -1.78 7.27
C GLU A 419 20.97 -3.16 7.23
N PRO A 420 19.77 -3.29 6.65
CA PRO A 420 18.88 -2.17 6.26
C PRO A 420 18.42 -1.36 7.49
N PRO A 421 17.93 -0.11 7.31
CA PRO A 421 17.45 0.72 8.41
C PRO A 421 16.33 0.06 9.21
N VAL A 422 16.41 0.17 10.53
CA VAL A 422 15.39 -0.34 11.45
C VAL A 422 14.33 0.73 11.69
N ARG A 423 13.06 0.35 11.55
CA ARG A 423 11.87 1.16 11.79
C ARG A 423 11.29 0.90 13.18
N PHE A 424 10.68 1.93 13.76
CA PHE A 424 10.02 1.88 15.07
C PHE A 424 8.55 2.26 14.95
N ALA A 425 7.68 1.36 15.38
CA ALA A 425 6.25 1.61 15.51
C ALA A 425 5.94 1.95 16.97
N TYR A 426 5.77 3.24 17.27
CA TYR A 426 5.34 3.68 18.59
C TYR A 426 3.83 3.48 18.77
N GLU A 427 3.39 3.04 19.94
CA GLU A 427 2.00 2.71 20.21
C GLU A 427 1.52 3.36 21.51
N SER A 428 0.45 4.15 21.45
CA SER A 428 -0.21 4.69 22.65
C SER A 428 -1.13 3.66 23.30
N LEU A 429 -0.78 3.18 24.48
CA LEU A 429 -1.65 2.31 25.27
C LEU A 429 -2.73 3.14 25.98
N ALA A 430 -3.97 2.68 26.04
CA ALA A 430 -5.08 3.42 26.68
C ALA A 430 -4.88 3.68 28.19
N TRP A 431 -3.83 3.09 28.77
CA TRP A 431 -3.39 3.22 30.15
C TRP A 431 -1.93 3.68 30.30
N GLY A 432 -1.28 4.16 29.23
CA GLY A 432 0.05 4.77 29.32
C GLY A 432 0.06 5.93 30.34
N THR A 433 1.16 6.07 31.09
CA THR A 433 1.22 7.01 32.23
C THR A 433 1.11 8.46 31.75
N TYR A 434 1.85 8.80 30.68
CA TYR A 434 1.86 10.15 30.10
C TYR A 434 1.39 10.20 28.64
N VAL A 435 1.56 9.11 27.89
CA VAL A 435 1.13 8.99 26.50
C VAL A 435 0.05 7.92 26.42
N SER A 436 -1.22 8.34 26.34
CA SER A 436 -2.36 7.41 26.37
C SER A 436 -3.39 7.62 25.26
N THR A 437 -3.14 8.57 24.36
CA THR A 437 -4.00 8.92 23.24
C THR A 437 -3.18 8.97 21.95
N TRP A 438 -3.83 8.70 20.82
CA TRP A 438 -3.18 8.72 19.51
C TRP A 438 -2.66 10.12 19.14
N ASP A 439 -3.28 11.20 19.63
CA ASP A 439 -2.90 12.58 19.31
C ASP A 439 -1.61 13.02 20.05
N THR A 440 -1.43 12.62 21.30
CA THR A 440 -0.14 12.81 22.00
C THR A 440 0.98 11.97 21.37
N MET A 441 0.67 10.73 20.99
CA MET A 441 1.61 9.88 20.23
C MET A 441 1.99 10.54 18.90
N TRP A 442 1.02 11.12 18.20
CA TRP A 442 1.27 11.81 16.94
C TRP A 442 2.14 13.06 17.11
N GLU A 443 1.91 13.86 18.16
CA GLU A 443 2.77 15.00 18.48
C GLU A 443 4.23 14.56 18.68
N ILE A 444 4.46 13.45 19.38
CA ILE A 444 5.80 12.87 19.55
C ILE A 444 6.39 12.48 18.19
N ILE A 445 5.64 11.79 17.34
CA ILE A 445 6.11 11.36 16.01
C ILE A 445 6.49 12.56 15.14
N GLN A 446 5.69 13.63 15.17
CA GLN A 446 5.99 14.86 14.45
C GLN A 446 7.25 15.55 14.96
N ARG A 447 7.49 15.52 16.28
CA ARG A 447 8.66 16.14 16.90
C ARG A 447 9.94 15.31 16.74
N VAL A 448 9.83 13.98 16.68
CA VAL A 448 10.96 13.08 16.40
C VAL A 448 11.45 13.30 14.97
N ASP A 449 10.53 13.44 14.01
CA ASP A 449 10.82 13.79 12.60
C ASP A 449 11.97 12.95 11.99
N ARG A 450 11.82 11.62 12.05
CA ARG A 450 12.73 10.66 11.40
C ARG A 450 11.97 9.72 10.49
N PRO A 451 12.45 9.41 9.28
CA PRO A 451 11.69 8.61 8.30
C PRO A 451 11.39 7.19 8.80
N ASN A 452 12.23 6.61 9.64
CA ASN A 452 12.07 5.29 10.23
C ASN A 452 11.26 5.27 11.54
N PHE A 453 10.76 6.41 12.03
CA PHE A 453 9.92 6.47 13.23
C PHE A 453 8.47 6.78 12.84
N GLY A 454 7.55 5.91 13.27
CA GLY A 454 6.13 5.95 12.95
C GLY A 454 5.30 5.33 14.08
N CYS A 455 4.09 4.86 13.78
CA CYS A 455 3.16 4.31 14.75
C CYS A 455 2.54 2.97 14.35
N CYS A 456 2.08 2.27 15.40
CA CYS A 456 1.00 1.30 15.34
C CYS A 456 -0.29 1.99 15.82
N LEU A 457 -1.38 1.86 15.05
CA LEU A 457 -2.71 2.29 15.50
C LEU A 457 -3.49 1.05 15.96
N ASP A 458 -3.94 1.04 17.21
CA ASP A 458 -4.73 -0.05 17.81
C ASP A 458 -6.17 0.42 18.09
N THR A 459 -7.16 -0.29 17.54
CA THR A 459 -8.58 0.01 17.74
C THR A 459 -9.04 -0.12 19.18
N PHE A 460 -8.55 -1.12 19.92
CA PHE A 460 -8.84 -1.26 21.35
C PHE A 460 -8.25 -0.09 22.12
N ASN A 461 -7.01 0.32 21.85
CA ASN A 461 -6.40 1.41 22.59
C ASN A 461 -7.10 2.76 22.31
N ILE A 462 -7.44 3.03 21.05
CA ILE A 462 -8.19 4.23 20.67
C ILE A 462 -9.57 4.25 21.34
N ALA A 463 -10.40 3.23 21.11
CA ALA A 463 -11.75 3.17 21.68
C ALA A 463 -11.73 3.05 23.21
N GLY A 464 -10.81 2.24 23.74
CA GLY A 464 -10.58 2.02 25.16
C GLY A 464 -10.25 3.29 25.91
N ARG A 465 -9.57 4.24 25.27
CA ARG A 465 -9.24 5.53 25.89
C ARG A 465 -10.38 6.54 25.85
N VAL A 466 -10.96 6.78 24.66
CA VAL A 466 -11.88 7.92 24.46
C VAL A 466 -13.36 7.56 24.52
N TRP A 467 -13.72 6.28 24.46
CA TRP A 467 -15.11 5.82 24.39
C TRP A 467 -15.49 4.90 25.57
N ALA A 468 -14.62 3.95 25.92
CA ALA A 468 -14.89 2.99 26.98
C ALA A 468 -14.32 3.37 28.35
N ASP A 469 -14.99 2.89 29.39
CA ASP A 469 -14.50 2.90 30.76
C ASP A 469 -14.92 1.60 31.47
N PRO A 470 -14.00 0.63 31.67
CA PRO A 470 -14.34 -0.63 32.33
C PRO A 470 -14.66 -0.46 33.82
N ALA A 471 -14.30 0.66 34.46
CA ALA A 471 -14.66 0.97 35.84
C ALA A 471 -16.01 1.70 35.97
N SER A 472 -16.65 2.03 34.84
CA SER A 472 -17.97 2.67 34.82
C SER A 472 -19.08 1.60 34.75
N PRO A 473 -20.19 1.76 35.51
CA PRO A 473 -21.36 0.89 35.38
C PRO A 473 -21.96 0.85 33.96
N SER A 474 -21.80 1.91 33.17
CA SER A 474 -22.27 1.94 31.78
C SER A 474 -21.34 1.21 30.82
N GLY A 475 -20.07 0.99 31.21
CA GLY A 475 -18.96 0.56 30.35
C GLY A 475 -18.40 1.68 29.46
N LYS A 476 -18.96 2.90 29.53
CA LYS A 476 -18.57 4.04 28.68
C LYS A 476 -18.14 5.23 29.51
N VAL A 477 -17.32 6.09 28.92
CA VAL A 477 -17.14 7.46 29.42
C VAL A 477 -18.40 8.31 29.16
N PRO A 478 -18.63 9.43 29.88
CA PRO A 478 -19.65 10.39 29.50
C PRO A 478 -19.45 10.91 28.08
N ASP A 479 -20.55 11.09 27.32
CA ASP A 479 -20.54 11.59 25.92
C ASP A 479 -19.68 10.77 24.94
N ALA A 480 -19.44 9.49 25.25
CA ALA A 480 -18.54 8.59 24.52
C ALA A 480 -18.68 8.63 22.99
N ASP A 481 -19.90 8.53 22.46
CA ASP A 481 -20.14 8.48 21.02
C ASP A 481 -19.71 9.79 20.33
N ALA A 482 -19.97 10.94 20.96
CA ALA A 482 -19.55 12.25 20.44
C ALA A 482 -18.03 12.46 20.56
N LEU A 483 -17.42 12.02 21.66
CA LEU A 483 -15.98 12.09 21.87
C LEU A 483 -15.20 11.23 20.87
N LEU A 484 -15.69 10.01 20.60
CA LEU A 484 -15.08 9.14 19.60
C LEU A 484 -15.19 9.74 18.20
N ALA A 485 -16.38 10.21 17.80
CA ALA A 485 -16.56 10.83 16.50
C ALA A 485 -15.63 12.04 16.28
N GLN A 486 -15.48 12.91 17.28
CA GLN A 486 -14.54 14.03 17.23
C GLN A 486 -13.08 13.56 17.18
N SER A 487 -12.73 12.53 17.95
CA SER A 487 -11.40 11.93 17.93
C SER A 487 -11.04 11.36 16.56
N LEU A 488 -11.95 10.61 15.93
CA LEU A 488 -11.76 10.01 14.61
C LEU A 488 -11.68 11.05 13.49
N ASP A 489 -12.53 12.09 13.54
CA ASP A 489 -12.46 13.20 12.58
C ASP A 489 -11.10 13.94 12.65
N ARG A 490 -10.56 14.15 13.86
CA ARG A 490 -9.22 14.72 14.03
C ARG A 490 -8.14 13.78 13.52
N LEU A 491 -8.27 12.47 13.77
CA LEU A 491 -7.32 11.44 13.35
C LEU A 491 -7.10 11.49 11.83
N VAL A 492 -8.19 11.45 11.05
CA VAL A 492 -8.13 11.50 9.58
C VAL A 492 -7.49 12.80 9.06
N LYS A 493 -7.73 13.92 9.74
CA LYS A 493 -7.20 15.23 9.31
C LYS A 493 -5.73 15.45 9.65
N THR A 494 -5.19 14.70 10.62
CA THR A 494 -3.93 15.05 11.29
C THR A 494 -2.84 14.00 11.03
N ILE A 495 -3.17 12.72 11.02
CA ILE A 495 -2.19 11.65 10.79
C ILE A 495 -1.77 11.62 9.31
N ASP A 496 -0.45 11.64 9.06
CA ASP A 496 0.10 11.21 7.77
C ASP A 496 0.16 9.68 7.76
N VAL A 497 -0.68 9.07 6.93
CA VAL A 497 -0.79 7.61 6.80
C VAL A 497 0.55 6.92 6.48
N LYS A 498 1.52 7.62 5.88
CA LYS A 498 2.87 7.08 5.62
C LYS A 498 3.66 6.77 6.89
N LYS A 499 3.25 7.33 8.02
CA LYS A 499 3.83 7.09 9.34
C LYS A 499 3.10 6.00 10.12
N VAL A 500 2.06 5.39 9.56
CA VAL A 500 1.41 4.21 10.13
C VAL A 500 2.10 2.99 9.53
N PHE A 501 2.79 2.20 10.35
CA PHE A 501 3.58 1.05 9.86
C PHE A 501 2.76 -0.23 9.80
N TYR A 502 1.81 -0.40 10.72
CA TYR A 502 0.75 -1.42 10.68
C TYR A 502 -0.36 -1.02 11.66
N VAL A 503 -1.48 -1.74 11.61
CA VAL A 503 -2.67 -1.49 12.42
C VAL A 503 -3.01 -2.75 13.21
N GLN A 504 -3.39 -2.59 14.47
CA GLN A 504 -3.92 -3.66 15.29
C GLN A 504 -5.43 -3.48 15.46
N VAL A 505 -6.18 -4.58 15.32
CA VAL A 505 -7.65 -4.55 15.35
C VAL A 505 -8.16 -5.65 16.25
N VAL A 506 -8.75 -5.23 17.37
CA VAL A 506 -9.39 -6.10 18.38
C VAL A 506 -10.47 -5.33 19.16
N ASP A 507 -11.38 -6.11 19.75
CA ASP A 507 -12.49 -5.68 20.60
C ASP A 507 -12.19 -6.03 22.07
N ALA A 508 -13.16 -5.83 22.96
CA ALA A 508 -13.10 -6.31 24.34
C ALA A 508 -14.48 -6.49 24.97
N GLU A 509 -14.53 -7.34 26.00
CA GLU A 509 -15.74 -7.66 26.74
C GLU A 509 -16.27 -6.44 27.50
N LYS A 510 -17.58 -6.23 27.48
CA LYS A 510 -18.24 -5.32 28.41
C LYS A 510 -18.24 -5.94 29.80
N MET A 511 -17.63 -5.26 30.76
CA MET A 511 -17.63 -5.73 32.15
C MET A 511 -19.06 -5.74 32.71
N GLU A 512 -19.49 -6.90 33.22
CA GLU A 512 -20.81 -7.05 33.86
C GLU A 512 -20.93 -6.21 35.13
N GLN A 513 -19.81 -6.07 35.86
CA GLN A 513 -19.67 -5.22 37.03
C GLN A 513 -18.47 -4.29 36.84
N PRO A 514 -18.50 -3.06 37.39
CA PRO A 514 -17.37 -2.16 37.35
C PRO A 514 -16.04 -2.83 37.74
N LEU A 515 -15.02 -2.62 36.91
CA LEU A 515 -13.66 -3.11 37.13
C LEU A 515 -12.92 -2.24 38.15
N VAL A 516 -13.29 -2.43 39.41
CA VAL A 516 -12.78 -1.71 40.60
C VAL A 516 -12.30 -2.70 41.66
N PRO A 517 -11.69 -2.26 42.78
CA PRO A 517 -11.26 -3.17 43.85
C PRO A 517 -12.35 -4.16 44.27
N GLY A 518 -12.02 -5.45 44.26
CA GLY A 518 -12.95 -6.56 44.50
C GLY A 518 -13.44 -7.28 43.24
N HIS A 519 -13.26 -6.71 42.06
CA HIS A 519 -13.54 -7.39 40.79
C HIS A 519 -12.52 -8.53 40.54
N PRO A 520 -12.90 -9.69 39.98
CA PRO A 520 -11.98 -10.83 39.74
C PRO A 520 -10.74 -10.50 38.91
N PHE A 521 -10.87 -9.57 37.96
CA PHE A 521 -9.77 -9.12 37.11
C PHE A 521 -9.00 -7.91 37.67
N HIS A 522 -9.39 -7.37 38.83
CA HIS A 522 -8.70 -6.22 39.43
C HIS A 522 -7.39 -6.66 40.08
N VAL A 523 -6.30 -6.00 39.70
CA VAL A 523 -4.99 -6.11 40.36
C VAL A 523 -4.62 -4.75 40.93
N ASP A 524 -4.28 -4.74 42.23
CA ASP A 524 -3.87 -3.52 42.93
C ASP A 524 -2.65 -2.87 42.27
N GLY A 525 -2.68 -1.54 42.17
CA GLY A 525 -1.65 -0.76 41.50
C GLY A 525 -1.72 -0.75 39.96
N GLN A 526 -2.61 -1.53 39.34
CA GLN A 526 -2.83 -1.49 37.89
C GLN A 526 -4.07 -0.66 37.53
N PRO A 527 -4.01 0.23 36.51
CA PRO A 527 -5.18 0.92 36.01
C PRO A 527 -6.26 -0.07 35.52
N ALA A 528 -7.54 0.28 35.67
CA ALA A 528 -8.65 -0.57 35.23
C ALA A 528 -8.53 -0.96 33.73
N ARG A 529 -8.16 -0.03 32.85
CA ARG A 529 -7.93 -0.33 31.42
C ARG A 529 -6.81 -1.35 31.17
N MET A 530 -5.76 -1.38 31.99
CA MET A 530 -4.70 -2.39 31.90
C MET A 530 -5.21 -3.76 32.35
N ASN A 531 -5.91 -3.81 33.48
CA ASN A 531 -6.56 -5.04 33.98
C ASN A 531 -7.53 -5.60 32.94
N TRP A 532 -8.34 -4.74 32.33
CA TRP A 532 -9.27 -5.09 31.26
C TRP A 532 -8.55 -5.61 30.03
N SER A 533 -7.53 -4.88 29.55
CA SER A 533 -6.71 -5.28 28.41
C SER A 533 -6.04 -6.63 28.60
N ARG A 534 -5.59 -7.00 29.80
CA ARG A 534 -4.90 -8.27 30.03
C ARG A 534 -5.83 -9.48 30.13
N ASN A 535 -7.10 -9.24 30.46
CA ASN A 535 -8.03 -10.32 30.83
C ASN A 535 -9.17 -10.52 29.82
N ALA A 536 -9.52 -9.50 29.05
CA ALA A 536 -10.84 -9.42 28.44
C ALA A 536 -10.87 -8.74 27.05
N ARG A 537 -9.76 -8.68 26.31
CA ARG A 537 -9.84 -8.39 24.87
C ARG A 537 -10.45 -9.57 24.11
N LEU A 538 -11.08 -9.26 22.99
CA LEU A 538 -11.76 -10.18 22.08
C LEU A 538 -11.32 -9.89 20.63
N PHE A 539 -11.54 -10.85 19.73
CA PHE A 539 -11.46 -10.56 18.31
C PHE A 539 -12.72 -9.78 17.89
N LEU A 540 -12.70 -9.10 16.73
CA LEU A 540 -13.90 -8.43 16.23
C LEU A 540 -15.04 -9.43 16.02
N TYR A 541 -16.27 -8.91 16.09
CA TYR A 541 -17.51 -9.65 15.84
C TYR A 541 -17.81 -10.77 16.85
N GLU A 542 -17.19 -10.74 18.04
CA GLU A 542 -17.49 -11.67 19.13
C GLU A 542 -18.50 -11.07 20.13
N GLN A 543 -19.62 -10.51 19.62
CA GLN A 543 -20.68 -9.99 20.49
C GLN A 543 -21.33 -11.09 21.33
N ASP A 544 -21.30 -12.36 20.89
CA ASP A 544 -21.71 -13.52 21.68
C ASP A 544 -20.85 -13.72 22.95
N LYS A 545 -19.63 -13.15 22.96
CA LYS A 545 -18.69 -13.17 24.09
C LYS A 545 -18.68 -11.85 24.87
N GLY A 546 -19.58 -10.92 24.54
CA GLY A 546 -19.68 -9.62 25.19
C GLY A 546 -18.86 -8.51 24.53
N GLY A 547 -18.33 -8.71 23.31
CA GLY A 547 -17.72 -7.63 22.52
C GLY A 547 -18.68 -6.46 22.34
N TYR A 548 -18.19 -5.23 22.55
CA TYR A 548 -19.06 -4.04 22.54
C TYR A 548 -18.38 -2.75 22.08
N LEU A 549 -17.06 -2.75 21.86
CA LEU A 549 -16.39 -1.53 21.42
C LEU A 549 -16.76 -1.22 19.97
N PRO A 550 -16.79 0.07 19.59
CA PRO A 550 -17.04 0.50 18.20
C PRO A 550 -15.82 0.27 17.29
N VAL A 551 -15.13 -0.87 17.42
CA VAL A 551 -13.83 -1.12 16.78
C VAL A 551 -13.94 -1.32 15.27
N VAL A 552 -15.10 -1.77 14.76
CA VAL A 552 -15.37 -1.81 13.32
C VAL A 552 -15.44 -0.39 12.74
N GLU A 553 -16.02 0.57 13.47
CA GLU A 553 -16.05 1.97 13.05
C GLU A 553 -14.64 2.58 13.07
N VAL A 554 -13.87 2.33 14.14
CA VAL A 554 -12.48 2.80 14.23
C VAL A 554 -11.63 2.19 13.10
N ALA A 555 -11.74 0.88 12.85
CA ALA A 555 -11.07 0.22 11.74
C ALA A 555 -11.49 0.79 10.39
N ARG A 556 -12.78 1.03 10.14
CA ARG A 556 -13.27 1.66 8.91
C ARG A 556 -12.65 3.04 8.70
N VAL A 557 -12.54 3.85 9.74
CA VAL A 557 -11.90 5.17 9.66
C VAL A 557 -10.42 5.03 9.30
N ILE A 558 -9.67 4.15 9.97
CA ILE A 558 -8.24 3.97 9.71
C ILE A 558 -7.99 3.38 8.30
N LEU A 559 -8.73 2.34 7.93
CA LEU A 559 -8.48 1.58 6.70
C LEU A 559 -9.08 2.25 5.45
N LYS A 560 -10.23 2.94 5.56
CA LYS A 560 -10.92 3.54 4.40
C LYS A 560 -10.81 5.05 4.33
N GLU A 561 -10.99 5.76 5.44
CA GLU A 561 -10.99 7.24 5.42
C GLU A 561 -9.57 7.82 5.49
N LEU A 562 -8.76 7.34 6.42
CA LEU A 562 -7.33 7.66 6.48
C LEU A 562 -6.57 6.99 5.31
N GLY A 563 -7.11 5.89 4.78
CA GLY A 563 -6.58 5.18 3.61
C GLY A 563 -5.34 4.34 3.93
N PHE A 564 -5.28 3.75 5.13
CA PHE A 564 -4.20 2.84 5.48
C PHE A 564 -4.25 1.56 4.64
N GLU A 565 -3.08 1.15 4.18
CA GLU A 565 -2.85 -0.08 3.42
C GLU A 565 -1.61 -0.77 4.00
N GLY A 566 -1.71 -2.07 4.28
CA GLY A 566 -0.61 -2.82 4.89
C GLY A 566 -1.08 -3.94 5.79
N TRP A 567 -0.29 -4.26 6.80
CA TRP A 567 -0.59 -5.33 7.75
C TRP A 567 -1.68 -4.90 8.75
N VAL A 568 -2.72 -5.72 8.87
CA VAL A 568 -3.79 -5.59 9.85
C VAL A 568 -3.73 -6.79 10.79
N SER A 569 -3.28 -6.54 12.01
CA SER A 569 -2.99 -7.59 12.98
C SER A 569 -4.08 -7.76 14.03
N MET A 570 -4.44 -9.00 14.31
CA MET A 570 -5.42 -9.38 15.33
C MET A 570 -4.73 -9.54 16.69
N GLU A 571 -4.43 -8.44 17.38
CA GLU A 571 -3.70 -8.44 18.65
C GLU A 571 -4.60 -8.56 19.89
N LEU A 572 -4.93 -9.80 20.27
CA LEU A 572 -5.76 -10.11 21.42
C LEU A 572 -4.90 -10.36 22.68
N PHE A 573 -5.26 -9.69 23.77
CA PHE A 573 -4.82 -10.00 25.14
C PHE A 573 -6.01 -10.46 25.99
N SER A 574 -6.08 -11.75 26.32
CA SER A 574 -7.18 -12.32 27.10
C SER A 574 -6.70 -13.39 28.07
N ARG A 575 -7.45 -13.59 29.16
CA ARG A 575 -7.25 -14.70 30.09
C ARG A 575 -7.22 -16.06 29.39
N THR A 576 -7.95 -16.20 28.27
CA THR A 576 -8.05 -17.48 27.52
C THR A 576 -6.74 -17.90 26.87
N MET A 577 -5.77 -16.99 26.72
CA MET A 577 -4.45 -17.32 26.17
C MET A 577 -3.60 -18.16 27.13
N ALA A 578 -3.94 -18.15 28.42
CA ALA A 578 -3.28 -18.95 29.44
C ALA A 578 -4.01 -20.26 29.73
N ASP A 579 -5.10 -20.56 29.00
CA ASP A 579 -5.81 -21.83 29.12
C ASP A 579 -4.91 -22.98 28.63
N PRO A 580 -4.71 -24.05 29.42
CA PRO A 580 -3.85 -25.18 29.06
C PRO A 580 -4.45 -26.11 28.00
N ASP A 581 -5.70 -25.89 27.57
CA ASP A 581 -6.29 -26.68 26.48
C ASP A 581 -5.41 -26.59 25.21
N PRO A 582 -4.89 -27.72 24.69
CA PRO A 582 -3.99 -27.72 23.53
C PRO A 582 -4.63 -27.21 22.25
N THR A 583 -5.96 -27.05 22.21
CA THR A 583 -6.68 -26.50 21.06
C THR A 583 -6.67 -24.96 21.03
N VAL A 584 -6.18 -24.28 22.07
CA VAL A 584 -6.17 -22.81 22.15
C VAL A 584 -5.47 -22.17 20.95
N PRO A 585 -4.25 -22.58 20.51
CA PRO A 585 -3.62 -22.00 19.34
C PRO A 585 -4.44 -22.13 18.06
N GLN A 586 -5.04 -23.30 17.82
CA GLN A 586 -5.92 -23.52 16.68
C GLN A 586 -7.19 -22.67 16.78
N SER A 587 -7.87 -22.71 17.93
CA SER A 587 -9.14 -22.02 18.17
C SER A 587 -8.99 -20.51 18.03
N HIS A 588 -7.96 -19.91 18.64
CA HIS A 588 -7.68 -18.49 18.54
C HIS A 588 -7.27 -18.08 17.13
N SER A 589 -6.43 -18.86 16.43
CA SER A 589 -6.09 -18.58 15.04
C SER A 589 -7.33 -18.58 14.15
N GLN A 590 -8.22 -19.56 14.32
CA GLN A 590 -9.48 -19.64 13.59
C GLN A 590 -10.45 -18.50 13.92
N ARG A 591 -10.51 -18.06 15.18
CA ARG A 591 -11.34 -16.91 15.58
C ARG A 591 -10.82 -15.62 14.96
N GLY A 592 -9.52 -15.37 15.07
CA GLY A 592 -8.87 -14.19 14.50
C GLY A 592 -9.03 -14.11 12.98
N ILE A 593 -8.80 -15.21 12.24
CA ILE A 593 -8.91 -15.16 10.77
C ILE A 593 -10.37 -14.97 10.32
N ARG A 594 -11.36 -15.52 11.04
CA ARG A 594 -12.77 -15.28 10.76
C ARG A 594 -13.14 -13.81 10.98
N ALA A 595 -12.64 -13.21 12.05
CA ALA A 595 -12.83 -11.79 12.32
C ALA A 595 -12.25 -10.93 11.20
N TRP A 596 -11.03 -11.23 10.75
CA TRP A 596 -10.42 -10.60 9.57
C TRP A 596 -11.26 -10.76 8.30
N GLN A 597 -11.68 -11.98 7.95
CA GLN A 597 -12.45 -12.25 6.74
C GLN A 597 -13.77 -11.49 6.73
N GLN A 598 -14.42 -11.37 7.89
CA GLN A 598 -15.64 -10.59 8.04
C GLN A 598 -15.37 -9.09 7.89
N LEU A 599 -14.31 -8.57 8.51
CA LEU A 599 -13.91 -7.16 8.38
C LEU A 599 -13.57 -6.80 6.93
N ALA A 600 -12.76 -7.64 6.27
CA ALA A 600 -12.38 -7.46 4.87
C ALA A 600 -13.59 -7.47 3.94
N LYS A 601 -14.57 -8.34 4.18
CA LYS A 601 -15.82 -8.36 3.44
C LYS A 601 -16.68 -7.13 3.71
N GLU A 602 -16.80 -6.69 4.96
CA GLU A 602 -17.63 -5.54 5.34
C GLU A 602 -17.07 -4.22 4.79
N LEU A 603 -15.74 -4.11 4.72
CA LEU A 603 -15.04 -2.89 4.31
C LEU A 603 -14.52 -2.91 2.86
N ASP A 604 -14.70 -4.02 2.14
CA ASP A 604 -14.22 -4.22 0.77
C ASP A 604 -12.70 -3.94 0.68
N LEU A 605 -11.91 -4.78 1.37
CA LEU A 605 -10.44 -4.64 1.54
C LEU A 605 -9.62 -5.55 0.62
#